data_AF-A0A950CEE2-F1
#
_entry.id   AF-A0A950CEE2-F1
#
_cell.length_a   1.000
_cell.length_b   1.000
_cell.length_c   1.000
_cell.angle_alpha   90.00
_cell.angle_beta   90.00
_cell.angle_gamma   90.00
#
_symmetry.space_group_name_H-M   'P 1'
#
loop_
_entity.id
_entity.type
_entity.pdbx_description
1 polymer ?
#
loop_
_entity_poly.entity_id
_entity_poly.type
_entity_poly.pdbx_seq_one_letter_code
_entity_poly.pdbx_strand_id
1 'polypeptide(L)' 'MRRALRRAWGALRAATGDDAYERYCRHQARHHPGAERLERAAFWAERERDRWSGVRRCC' A
#
# COMPACT_ATOMS: atom_id res chain seq x y z
N MET A 1 -8.36 23.36 -16.90
CA MET A 1 -7.86 22.05 -17.40
C MET A 1 -6.71 21.46 -16.55
N ARG A 2 -5.60 22.16 -16.28
CA ARG A 2 -4.43 21.62 -15.52
C ARG A 2 -4.72 21.16 -14.07
N ARG A 3 -5.77 21.66 -13.42
CA ARG A 3 -6.15 21.24 -12.04
C ARG A 3 -6.87 19.89 -12.01
N ALA A 4 -7.73 19.61 -12.99
CA ALA A 4 -8.43 18.33 -13.10
C ALA A 4 -7.46 17.19 -13.43
N LEU A 5 -6.53 17.44 -14.36
CA LEU A 5 -5.42 16.52 -14.67
C LEU A 5 -4.56 16.19 -13.45
N ARG A 6 -4.23 17.17 -12.60
CA ARG A 6 -3.48 16.92 -11.36
C ARG A 6 -4.26 16.07 -10.35
N ARG A 7 -5.56 16.30 -10.22
CA ARG A 7 -6.42 15.47 -9.35
C ARG A 7 -6.57 14.05 -9.90
N ALA A 8 -6.83 13.91 -11.20
CA ALA A 8 -6.90 12.62 -11.86
C ALA A 8 -5.57 11.87 -11.77
N TRP A 9 -4.43 12.55 -11.93
CA TRP A 9 -3.10 11.96 -11.78
C TRP A 9 -2.81 11.51 -10.34
N GLY A 10 -3.20 12.30 -9.34
CA GLY A 10 -3.11 11.88 -7.93
C GLY A 10 -4.02 10.70 -7.61
N ALA A 11 -5.25 10.70 -8.14
CA ALA A 11 -6.20 9.60 -7.98
C ALA A 11 -5.73 8.32 -8.70
N LEU A 12 -5.14 8.47 -9.90
CA LEU A 12 -4.56 7.37 -10.65
C LEU A 12 -3.40 6.76 -9.85
N ARG A 13 -2.50 7.57 -9.29
CA ARG A 13 -1.40 7.11 -8.40
C ARG A 13 -1.91 6.42 -7.14
N ALA A 14 -2.99 6.94 -6.56
CA ALA A 14 -3.64 6.30 -5.42
C ALA A 14 -4.29 4.96 -5.79
N ALA A 15 -4.84 4.85 -7.01
CA ALA A 15 -5.51 3.66 -7.53
C ALA A 15 -4.54 2.58 -8.04
N THR A 16 -3.41 2.95 -8.64
CA THR A 16 -2.35 2.00 -9.03
C THR A 16 -1.56 1.48 -7.83
N GLY A 17 -1.74 2.07 -6.66
CA GLY A 17 -1.09 1.62 -5.43
C GLY A 17 0.30 2.22 -5.22
N ASP A 18 0.69 3.25 -5.96
CA ASP A 18 1.94 4.00 -5.72
C ASP A 18 1.93 4.64 -4.30
N ASP A 19 0.74 5.08 -3.86
CA ASP A 19 0.42 5.55 -2.50
C ASP A 19 0.02 4.40 -1.54
N ALA A 20 0.01 3.14 -1.98
CA ALA A 20 -0.40 2.04 -1.08
C ALA A 20 0.48 1.97 0.17
N TYR A 21 1.79 2.23 0.00
CA TYR A 21 2.75 2.28 1.10
C TYR A 21 2.55 3.48 2.02
N GLU A 22 2.23 4.66 1.48
CA GLU A 22 1.95 5.85 2.28
C GLU A 22 0.65 5.70 3.08
N ARG A 23 -0.39 5.13 2.47
CA ARG A 23 -1.62 4.73 3.18
C ARG A 23 -1.36 3.71 4.28
N TYR A 24 -0.51 2.71 4.03
CA TYR A 24 -0.08 1.73 5.03
C TYR A 24 0.63 2.42 6.19
N CYS A 25 1.62 3.27 5.91
CA CYS A 25 2.33 4.03 6.94
C CYS A 25 1.38 4.90 7.77
N ARG A 26 0.42 5.60 7.13
CA ARG A 26 -0.56 6.44 7.84
C ARG A 26 -1.51 5.61 8.68
N HIS A 27 -1.97 4.46 8.17
CA HIS A 27 -2.82 3.54 8.92
C HIS A 27 -2.06 2.98 10.13
N GLN A 28 -0.83 2.55 9.93
CA GLN A 28 0.00 2.00 11.00
C GLN A 28 0.36 3.06 12.05
N ALA A 29 0.67 4.30 11.64
CA ALA A 29 0.86 5.40 12.58
C ALA A 29 -0.40 5.73 13.39
N ARG A 30 -1.60 5.49 12.84
CA ARG A 30 -2.88 5.74 13.52
C ARG A 30 -3.33 4.59 14.42
N HIS A 31 -3.11 3.35 14.00
CA HIS A 31 -3.64 2.16 14.69
C HIS A 31 -2.59 1.42 15.52
N HIS A 32 -1.31 1.57 15.20
CA HIS A 32 -0.20 0.91 15.87
C HIS A 32 0.96 1.89 16.12
N PRO A 33 0.76 2.94 16.94
CA PRO A 33 1.84 3.84 17.33
C PRO A 33 2.89 3.06 18.13
N GLY A 34 4.01 2.74 17.49
CA GLY A 34 5.13 1.99 18.11
C GLY A 34 5.45 0.64 17.46
N ALA A 35 4.63 0.15 16.52
CA ALA A 35 4.98 -1.03 15.74
C ALA A 35 6.04 -0.69 14.68
N GLU A 36 6.97 -1.61 14.46
CA GLU A 36 7.98 -1.48 13.41
C GLU A 36 7.28 -1.44 12.05
N ARG A 37 7.53 -0.36 11.30
CA ARG A 37 6.95 -0.20 9.97
C ARG A 37 7.71 -1.11 9.04
N LEU A 38 6.99 -1.91 8.25
CA LEU A 38 7.63 -2.64 7.15
C LEU A 38 8.32 -1.64 6.23
N GLU A 39 9.55 -1.94 5.83
CA GLU A 39 10.18 -1.19 4.75
C GLU A 39 9.37 -1.34 3.46
N ARG A 40 9.45 -0.32 2.58
CA ARG A 40 8.70 -0.29 1.32
C ARG A 40 8.91 -1.57 0.50
N ALA A 41 10.13 -2.09 0.45
CA ALA A 41 10.45 -3.33 -0.25
C ALA A 41 9.74 -4.56 0.37
N ALA A 42 9.75 -4.66 1.72
CA ALA A 42 9.11 -5.76 2.44
C ALA A 42 7.57 -5.75 2.24
N PHE A 43 6.95 -4.56 2.27
CA PHE A 43 5.50 -4.42 1.99
C PHE A 43 5.13 -4.95 0.60
N TRP A 44 5.92 -4.62 -0.43
CA TRP A 44 5.66 -5.12 -1.78
C TRP A 44 5.95 -6.61 -1.91
N ALA A 45 7.03 -7.11 -1.30
CA ALA A 45 7.35 -8.53 -1.30
C ALA A 45 6.27 -9.38 -0.61
N GLU A 46 5.68 -8.90 0.49
CA GLU A 46 4.57 -9.58 1.17
C GLU A 46 3.29 -9.57 0.34
N ARG A 47 2.99 -8.45 -0.34
CA ARG A 47 1.85 -8.35 -1.27
C ARG A 47 2.00 -9.25 -2.49
N GLU A 48 3.21 -9.33 -3.05
CA GLU A 48 3.58 -10.25 -4.12
C GLU A 48 3.41 -11.68 -3.60
N ARG A 49 3.99 -12.00 -2.44
CA ARG A 49 3.88 -13.30 -1.80
C ARG A 49 2.42 -13.67 -1.54
N ASP A 50 1.58 -12.80 -1.03
CA ASP A 50 0.15 -13.06 -0.82
C ASP A 50 -0.60 -13.28 -2.14
N ARG A 51 -0.26 -12.51 -3.18
CA ARG A 51 -0.85 -12.62 -4.51
C ARG A 51 -0.50 -13.95 -5.18
N TRP A 52 0.73 -14.43 -4.99
CA TRP A 52 1.24 -15.65 -5.63
C TRP A 52 1.22 -16.88 -4.73
N SER A 53 1.07 -16.73 -3.41
CA SER A 53 0.90 -17.83 -2.45
C SER A 53 -0.55 -18.28 -2.40
N GLY A 54 -1.14 -18.58 -3.57
CA GLY A 54 -2.53 -19.05 -3.76
C GLY A 54 -2.94 -20.29 -2.95
N VAL A 55 -2.11 -20.74 -2.02
CA VAL A 55 -2.36 -21.75 -1.00
C VAL A 55 -2.48 -21.06 0.38
N ARG A 56 -3.64 -20.45 0.64
CA ARG A 56 -4.10 -20.27 2.03
C ARG A 56 -4.60 -21.63 2.52
N ARG A 57 -3.68 -22.53 2.88
CA ARG A 57 -4.03 -23.74 3.61
C ARG A 57 -4.46 -23.30 5.01
N CYS A 58 -5.75 -23.09 5.20
CA CYS A 58 -6.31 -23.14 6.55
C CYS A 58 -6.11 -24.58 7.02
N CYS A 59 -5.43 -24.72 8.15
CA CYS A 59 -5.45 -25.95 8.93
C CYS A 59 -6.75 -25.91 9.75
#